data_AF-A0A9E2M1E7-F1
#
_entry.id   AF-A0A9E2M1E7-F1
#
_cell.length_a   1.000
_cell.length_b   1.000
_cell.length_c   1.000
_cell.angle_alpha   90.00
_cell.angle_beta   90.00
_cell.angle_gamma   90.00
#
_symmetry.space_group_name_H-M   'P 1'
#
loop_
_entity.id
_entity.type
_entity.pdbx_description
1 polymer ?
#
loop_
_entity_poly.entity_id
_entity_poly.type
_entity_poly.pdbx_seq_one_letter_code
_entity_poly.pdbx_strand_id
1 'polypeptide(L)'
;MNDLELTEHQKLIAEFVLHTPAPGKHCARSAINHIQSAWAIRRIDLEMAAFRSLTAVEEATTAIFHSLRHHKYEGADKLQLRSHVHKAALRPFLAAIETNFAKSKLEPFHPTLELQGTGADGKVVLRLNVPDGPDWAKYAYPQPPLNFAFSRNGERYHFNEELEWIVNTHNADSILKHVKDLANRRNRLLYASAEGVPKVVELGDRFLLNNRDIVFQHLCIYLMIDPYPEKQLFIQQTLESFLKMLNLLPDDASIENA
;
A
#
# COMPACT_ATOMS: atom_id res chain seq x y z
N MET A 1 -1.54 -26.83 13.77
CA MET A 1 -1.63 -25.35 13.70
C MET A 1 -2.55 -25.04 12.55
N ASN A 2 -3.60 -24.22 12.73
CA ASN A 2 -4.44 -23.82 11.61
C ASN A 2 -3.67 -22.82 10.75
N ASP A 3 -3.53 -23.14 9.46
CA ASP A 3 -2.97 -22.24 8.46
C ASP A 3 -3.73 -20.92 8.41
N LEU A 4 -3.10 -19.87 7.90
CA LEU A 4 -3.79 -18.62 7.65
C LEU A 4 -4.80 -18.85 6.52
N GLU A 5 -6.08 -18.80 6.86
CA GLU A 5 -7.13 -18.87 5.85
C GLU A 5 -7.18 -17.55 5.07
N LEU A 6 -6.68 -17.60 3.84
CA LEU A 6 -6.86 -16.53 2.87
C LEU A 6 -8.26 -16.63 2.26
N THR A 7 -8.88 -15.48 2.02
CA THR A 7 -10.14 -15.44 1.25
C THR A 7 -9.88 -15.87 -0.20
N GLU A 8 -10.92 -16.31 -0.91
CA GLU A 8 -10.78 -16.63 -2.35
C GLU A 8 -10.22 -15.46 -3.16
N HIS A 9 -10.62 -14.24 -2.81
CA HIS A 9 -10.09 -13.02 -3.41
C HIS A 9 -8.57 -12.87 -3.18
N GLN A 10 -8.09 -13.14 -1.96
CA GLN A 10 -6.67 -13.10 -1.63
C GLN A 10 -5.88 -14.22 -2.31
N LYS A 11 -6.46 -15.42 -2.46
CA LYS A 11 -5.85 -16.52 -3.20
C LYS A 11 -5.64 -16.16 -4.68
N LEU A 12 -6.64 -15.56 -5.32
CA LEU A 12 -6.54 -15.08 -6.71
C LEU A 12 -5.49 -13.99 -6.87
N ILE A 13 -5.42 -13.01 -5.96
CA ILE A 13 -4.35 -12.00 -5.97
C ILE A 13 -2.97 -12.67 -5.90
N ALA A 14 -2.80 -13.65 -5.00
CA ALA A 14 -1.54 -14.38 -4.87
C ALA A 14 -1.18 -15.16 -6.14
N GLU A 15 -2.18 -15.71 -6.84
CA GLU A 15 -2.00 -16.36 -8.15
C GLU A 15 -1.54 -15.36 -9.22
N PHE A 16 -2.23 -14.21 -9.34
CA PHE A 16 -1.92 -13.19 -10.36
C PHE A 16 -0.49 -12.64 -10.20
N VAL A 17 -0.02 -12.47 -8.95
CA VAL A 17 1.36 -12.06 -8.64
C VAL A 17 2.39 -12.98 -9.30
N LEU A 18 2.14 -14.29 -9.45
CA LEU A 18 3.11 -15.22 -10.03
C LEU A 18 3.44 -14.92 -11.49
N HIS A 19 2.52 -14.25 -12.18
CA HIS A 19 2.60 -13.91 -13.60
C HIS A 19 3.19 -12.51 -13.87
N THR A 20 3.52 -11.76 -12.82
CA THR A 20 4.18 -10.44 -12.94
C THR A 20 5.70 -10.54 -13.16
N PRO A 21 6.36 -9.52 -13.73
CA PRO A 21 7.81 -9.48 -13.87
C PRO A 21 8.57 -9.28 -12.54
N ALA A 22 9.83 -9.72 -12.53
CA ALA A 22 10.79 -9.41 -11.47
C ALA A 22 11.37 -7.99 -11.65
N PRO A 23 11.83 -7.31 -10.57
CA PRO A 23 11.91 -7.78 -9.19
C PRO A 23 10.62 -7.61 -8.36
N GLY A 24 9.61 -6.88 -8.85
CA GLY A 24 8.34 -6.64 -8.15
C GLY A 24 7.67 -7.93 -7.68
N LYS A 25 7.61 -8.95 -8.56
CA LYS A 25 7.15 -10.30 -8.21
C LYS A 25 7.82 -10.90 -6.99
N HIS A 26 9.14 -10.74 -6.84
CA HIS A 26 9.88 -11.36 -5.74
C HIS A 26 9.52 -10.71 -4.41
N CYS A 27 9.43 -9.38 -4.37
CA CYS A 27 8.94 -8.64 -3.20
C CYS A 27 7.50 -9.01 -2.85
N ALA A 28 6.60 -9.07 -3.86
CA ALA A 28 5.20 -9.47 -3.66
C ALA A 28 5.07 -10.90 -3.09
N ARG A 29 5.83 -11.86 -3.62
CA ARG A 29 5.89 -13.24 -3.09
C ARG A 29 6.47 -13.28 -1.68
N SER A 30 7.51 -12.50 -1.43
CA SER A 30 8.13 -12.37 -0.10
C SER A 30 7.11 -11.87 0.93
N ALA A 31 6.32 -10.84 0.57
CA ALA A 31 5.27 -10.30 1.42
C ALA A 31 4.24 -11.36 1.84
N ILE A 32 3.72 -12.13 0.88
CA ILE A 32 2.76 -13.21 1.15
C ILE A 32 3.37 -14.27 2.08
N ASN A 33 4.60 -14.70 1.79
CA ASN A 33 5.31 -15.68 2.61
C ASN A 33 5.55 -15.18 4.05
N HIS A 34 5.89 -13.90 4.21
CA HIS A 34 6.06 -13.29 5.53
C HIS A 34 4.76 -13.28 6.34
N ILE A 35 3.61 -12.98 5.73
CA ILE A 35 2.30 -13.03 6.40
C ILE A 35 1.94 -14.46 6.81
N GLN A 36 2.12 -15.44 5.93
CA GLN A 36 1.85 -16.84 6.23
C GLN A 36 2.75 -17.34 7.37
N SER A 37 4.04 -17.03 7.30
CA SER A 37 5.01 -17.36 8.34
C SER A 37 4.69 -16.68 9.67
N ALA A 38 4.29 -15.41 9.66
CA ALA A 38 3.87 -14.67 10.85
C ALA A 38 2.71 -15.37 11.54
N TRP A 39 1.69 -15.78 10.77
CA TRP A 39 0.53 -16.48 11.31
C TRP A 39 0.88 -17.85 11.90
N ALA A 40 1.78 -18.59 11.23
CA ALA A 40 2.22 -19.91 11.68
C ALA A 40 2.91 -19.85 13.05
N ILE A 41 3.76 -18.84 13.29
CA ILE A 41 4.53 -18.73 14.54
C ILE A 41 3.83 -17.92 15.64
N ARG A 42 2.67 -17.31 15.38
CA ARG A 42 2.01 -16.35 16.30
C ARG A 42 1.72 -16.85 17.71
N ARG A 43 1.60 -18.17 17.89
CA ARG A 43 1.35 -18.82 19.19
C ARG A 43 2.63 -19.28 19.90
N ILE A 44 3.77 -19.20 19.21
CA ILE A 44 5.09 -19.63 19.67
C ILE A 44 5.92 -18.39 20.01
N ASP A 45 5.93 -17.42 19.10
CA ASP A 45 6.74 -16.20 19.18
C ASP A 45 5.94 -15.04 18.55
N LEU A 46 5.27 -14.26 19.40
CA LEU A 46 4.37 -13.20 18.96
C LEU A 46 5.15 -11.98 18.46
N GLU A 47 6.29 -11.68 19.10
CA GLU A 47 7.26 -10.66 18.72
C GLU A 47 7.73 -10.89 17.27
N MET A 48 8.18 -12.12 16.97
CA MET A 48 8.65 -12.49 15.64
C MET A 48 7.50 -12.56 14.62
N ALA A 49 6.31 -12.99 15.04
CA ALA A 49 5.12 -12.91 14.19
C ALA A 49 4.81 -11.46 13.80
N ALA A 50 4.80 -10.54 14.76
CA ALA A 50 4.58 -9.13 14.53
C ALA A 50 5.66 -8.54 13.59
N PHE A 51 6.93 -8.83 13.84
CA PHE A 51 8.04 -8.40 13.00
C PHE A 51 7.91 -8.89 11.56
N ARG A 52 7.60 -10.17 11.36
CA ARG A 52 7.36 -10.74 10.02
C ARG A 52 6.19 -10.06 9.32
N SER A 53 5.10 -9.79 10.04
CA SER A 53 3.94 -9.11 9.45
C SER A 53 4.22 -7.67 9.03
N LEU A 54 5.07 -6.93 9.76
CA LEU A 54 5.53 -5.60 9.37
C LEU A 54 6.46 -5.67 8.15
N THR A 55 7.38 -6.63 8.15
CA THR A 55 8.26 -6.89 7.00
C THR A 55 7.45 -7.20 5.75
N ALA A 56 6.34 -7.93 5.88
CA ALA A 56 5.46 -8.19 4.75
C ALA A 56 4.88 -6.93 4.11
N VAL A 57 4.46 -5.95 4.92
CA VAL A 57 3.94 -4.67 4.43
C VAL A 57 5.03 -3.88 3.70
N GLU A 58 6.25 -3.89 4.22
CA GLU A 58 7.41 -3.28 3.57
C GLU A 58 7.73 -3.92 2.20
N GLU A 59 7.71 -5.25 2.12
CA GLU A 59 7.94 -5.98 0.87
C GLU A 59 6.82 -5.71 -0.16
N ALA A 60 5.56 -5.67 0.26
CA ALA A 60 4.44 -5.31 -0.63
C ALA A 60 4.57 -3.88 -1.16
N THR A 61 4.99 -2.94 -0.30
CA THR A 61 5.30 -1.55 -0.70
C THR A 61 6.45 -1.50 -1.70
N THR A 62 7.49 -2.29 -1.47
CA THR A 62 8.67 -2.37 -2.34
C THR A 62 8.29 -2.89 -3.73
N ALA A 63 7.34 -3.83 -3.83
CA ALA A 63 6.80 -4.27 -5.12
C ALA A 63 6.17 -3.13 -5.92
N ILE A 64 5.37 -2.28 -5.28
CA ILE A 64 4.81 -1.06 -5.91
C ILE A 64 5.93 -0.14 -6.38
N PHE A 65 6.91 0.15 -5.53
CA PHE A 65 8.02 1.05 -5.90
C PHE A 65 8.85 0.50 -7.07
N HIS A 66 9.06 -0.82 -7.12
CA HIS A 66 9.68 -1.46 -8.26
C HIS A 66 8.88 -1.26 -9.55
N SER A 67 7.55 -1.42 -9.49
CA SER A 67 6.68 -1.18 -10.64
C SER A 67 6.77 0.25 -11.16
N LEU A 68 6.72 1.24 -10.25
CA LEU A 68 6.84 2.66 -10.59
C LEU A 68 8.19 2.98 -11.27
N ARG A 69 9.29 2.39 -10.77
CA ARG A 69 10.61 2.55 -11.36
C ARG A 69 10.76 1.81 -12.69
N HIS A 70 10.24 0.58 -12.79
CA HIS A 70 10.30 -0.24 -13.99
C HIS A 70 9.63 0.45 -15.18
N HIS A 71 8.43 1.01 -14.95
CA HIS A 71 7.67 1.79 -15.92
C HIS A 71 8.11 3.25 -16.05
N LYS A 72 9.20 3.62 -15.35
CA LYS A 72 9.86 4.93 -15.42
C LYS A 72 8.92 6.10 -15.16
N TYR A 73 8.00 5.98 -14.20
CA TYR A 73 7.19 7.11 -13.76
C TYR A 73 8.08 8.29 -13.37
N GLU A 74 7.63 9.52 -13.66
CA GLU A 74 8.44 10.70 -13.42
C GLU A 74 8.66 10.89 -11.91
N GLY A 75 9.94 11.01 -11.51
CA GLY A 75 10.36 11.10 -10.11
C GLY A 75 10.44 9.75 -9.37
N ALA A 76 10.11 8.62 -10.00
CA ALA A 76 10.17 7.30 -9.34
C ALA A 76 11.60 6.89 -8.92
N ASP A 77 12.62 7.47 -9.56
CA ASP A 77 14.02 7.33 -9.18
C ASP A 77 14.32 7.90 -7.78
N LYS A 78 13.52 8.85 -7.29
CA LYS A 78 13.64 9.43 -5.94
C LYS A 78 13.13 8.50 -4.83
N LEU A 79 12.37 7.46 -5.16
CA LEU A 79 11.88 6.48 -4.18
C LEU A 79 13.03 5.62 -3.65
N GLN A 80 13.41 5.73 -2.38
CA GLN A 80 14.44 4.90 -1.79
C GLN A 80 13.89 3.53 -1.40
N LEU A 81 14.16 2.49 -2.21
CA LEU A 81 13.65 1.13 -1.99
C LEU A 81 14.07 0.51 -0.65
N ARG A 82 15.22 0.93 -0.12
CA ARG A 82 15.73 0.45 1.17
C ARG A 82 15.26 1.29 2.36
N SER A 83 14.71 2.48 2.12
CA SER A 83 14.30 3.37 3.21
C SER A 83 13.07 2.82 3.91
N HIS A 84 13.19 2.58 5.21
CA HIS A 84 12.08 2.20 6.07
C HIS A 84 11.06 3.33 6.16
N VAL A 85 11.49 4.60 6.16
CA VAL A 85 10.61 5.77 6.12
C VAL A 85 9.75 5.79 4.87
N HIS A 86 10.38 5.67 3.70
CA HIS A 86 9.64 5.71 2.44
C HIS A 86 8.58 4.60 2.38
N LYS A 87 8.94 3.38 2.82
CA LYS A 87 8.01 2.24 2.85
C LYS A 87 6.90 2.44 3.88
N ALA A 88 7.22 2.88 5.10
CA ALA A 88 6.25 3.10 6.16
C ALA A 88 5.29 4.27 5.87
N ALA A 89 5.73 5.27 5.11
CA ALA A 89 4.95 6.44 4.74
C ALA A 89 3.83 6.15 3.73
N LEU A 90 3.91 5.06 2.96
CA LEU A 90 2.92 4.76 1.92
C LEU A 90 1.52 4.55 2.52
N ARG A 91 1.39 3.79 3.60
CA ARG A 91 0.10 3.51 4.22
C ARG A 91 -0.65 4.76 4.72
N PRO A 92 -0.06 5.63 5.56
CA PRO A 92 -0.76 6.83 6.03
C PRO A 92 -1.12 7.76 4.86
N PHE A 93 -0.28 7.81 3.82
CA PHE A 93 -0.59 8.56 2.60
C PHE A 93 -1.82 8.00 1.87
N LEU A 94 -1.88 6.68 1.63
CA LEU A 94 -3.04 6.05 0.99
C LEU A 94 -4.32 6.21 1.82
N ALA A 95 -4.23 6.12 3.16
CA ALA A 95 -5.37 6.31 4.05
C ALA A 95 -5.95 7.74 4.00
N ALA A 96 -5.09 8.75 3.81
CA ALA A 96 -5.52 10.14 3.67
C ALA A 96 -6.26 10.37 2.35
N ILE A 97 -5.75 9.78 1.26
CA ILE A 97 -6.41 9.77 -0.04
C ILE A 97 -7.78 9.07 0.05
N GLU A 98 -7.84 7.89 0.68
CA GLU A 98 -9.08 7.14 0.89
C GLU A 98 -10.12 7.95 1.67
N THR A 99 -9.70 8.63 2.73
CA THR A 99 -10.59 9.47 3.56
C THR A 99 -11.21 10.60 2.73
N ASN A 100 -10.48 11.19 1.78
CA ASN A 100 -11.04 12.20 0.90
C ASN A 100 -11.99 11.58 -0.12
N PHE A 101 -11.66 10.45 -0.75
CA PHE A 101 -12.57 9.75 -1.66
C PHE A 101 -13.91 9.37 -1.01
N ALA A 102 -13.87 8.92 0.25
CA ALA A 102 -15.08 8.62 1.00
C ALA A 102 -15.94 9.88 1.24
N LYS A 103 -15.31 11.04 1.44
CA LYS A 103 -15.99 12.33 1.65
C LYS A 103 -16.48 12.95 0.35
N SER A 104 -15.75 12.77 -0.74
CA SER A 104 -16.00 13.45 -2.01
C SER A 104 -17.26 12.95 -2.70
N LYS A 105 -17.87 11.85 -2.21
CA LYS A 105 -19.03 11.17 -2.82
C LYS A 105 -18.80 11.10 -4.33
N LEU A 106 -17.99 10.14 -4.79
CA LEU A 106 -17.70 9.88 -6.21
C LEU A 106 -18.94 9.48 -7.03
N GLU A 107 -20.12 9.89 -6.58
CA GLU A 107 -21.35 9.88 -7.32
C GLU A 107 -21.16 10.61 -8.64
N PRO A 108 -21.69 10.04 -9.74
CA PRO A 108 -22.50 8.82 -9.76
C PRO A 108 -21.70 7.55 -10.15
N PHE A 109 -20.35 7.59 -10.10
CA PHE A 109 -19.45 6.59 -10.68
C PHE A 109 -19.15 5.36 -9.82
N HIS A 110 -19.33 5.39 -8.50
CA HIS A 110 -19.16 4.24 -7.57
C HIS A 110 -18.04 3.22 -7.96
N PRO A 111 -16.75 3.57 -7.81
CA PRO A 111 -15.66 2.68 -8.19
C PRO A 111 -15.68 1.37 -7.40
N THR A 112 -15.55 0.24 -8.11
CA THR A 112 -15.47 -1.11 -7.54
C THR A 112 -14.25 -1.82 -8.09
N LEU A 113 -13.47 -2.49 -7.24
CA LEU A 113 -12.39 -3.38 -7.69
C LEU A 113 -12.95 -4.77 -8.00
N GLU A 114 -12.56 -5.31 -9.15
CA GLU A 114 -12.93 -6.66 -9.58
C GLU A 114 -11.69 -7.46 -9.97
N LEU A 115 -11.73 -8.77 -9.72
CA LEU A 115 -10.76 -9.72 -10.25
C LEU A 115 -11.38 -10.38 -11.47
N GLN A 116 -10.68 -10.37 -12.60
CA GLN A 116 -11.11 -10.99 -13.84
C GLN A 116 -10.05 -11.98 -14.32
N GLY A 117 -10.50 -13.11 -14.89
CA GLY A 117 -9.60 -14.16 -15.39
C GLY A 117 -8.96 -15.00 -14.28
N THR A 118 -8.06 -15.89 -14.70
CA THR A 118 -7.26 -16.77 -13.83
C THR A 118 -5.86 -16.93 -14.43
N GLY A 119 -4.91 -17.40 -13.62
CA GLY A 119 -3.53 -17.62 -14.06
C GLY A 119 -2.90 -16.39 -14.73
N ALA A 120 -2.33 -16.61 -15.91
CA ALA A 120 -1.59 -15.59 -16.66
C ALA A 120 -2.47 -14.47 -17.23
N ASP A 121 -3.76 -14.72 -17.46
CA ASP A 121 -4.72 -13.73 -17.96
C ASP A 121 -5.45 -12.99 -16.82
N GLY A 122 -5.12 -13.36 -15.58
CA GLY A 122 -5.68 -12.78 -14.36
C GLY A 122 -5.30 -11.32 -14.17
N LYS A 123 -6.29 -10.47 -13.90
CA LYS A 123 -6.11 -9.03 -13.73
C LYS A 123 -7.00 -8.44 -12.66
N VAL A 124 -6.48 -7.40 -12.00
CA VAL A 124 -7.25 -6.52 -11.12
C VAL A 124 -7.72 -5.34 -11.96
N VAL A 125 -9.04 -5.12 -12.00
CA VAL A 125 -9.63 -4.03 -12.78
C VAL A 125 -10.45 -3.11 -11.89
N LEU A 126 -10.55 -1.85 -12.33
CA LEU A 126 -11.46 -0.87 -11.76
C LEU A 126 -12.73 -0.83 -12.62
N ARG A 127 -13.88 -1.10 -12.01
CA ARG A 127 -15.20 -0.90 -12.61
C ARG A 127 -15.77 0.42 -12.11
N LEU A 128 -16.25 1.24 -13.05
CA LEU A 128 -16.99 2.46 -12.78
C LEU A 128 -18.44 2.29 -13.26
N ASN A 129 -19.41 2.73 -12.48
CA ASN A 129 -20.79 2.85 -12.93
C ASN A 129 -20.92 4.01 -13.91
N VAL A 130 -21.66 3.81 -15.00
CA VAL A 130 -21.98 4.82 -16.01
C VAL A 130 -23.50 5.05 -15.95
N PRO A 131 -23.95 6.06 -15.20
CA PRO A 131 -25.36 6.21 -14.83
C PRO A 131 -26.22 6.68 -16.00
N ASP A 132 -25.66 7.54 -16.85
CA ASP A 132 -26.30 8.03 -18.08
C ASP A 132 -25.92 7.19 -19.32
N GLY A 133 -25.32 6.02 -19.10
CA GLY A 133 -24.97 5.09 -20.17
C GLY A 133 -26.19 4.36 -20.73
N PRO A 134 -26.16 3.92 -22.01
CA PRO A 134 -27.21 3.04 -22.51
C PRO A 134 -27.22 1.73 -21.70
N ASP A 135 -28.35 1.01 -21.68
CA ASP A 135 -28.54 -0.18 -20.83
C ASP A 135 -27.47 -1.27 -20.99
N TRP A 136 -26.85 -1.35 -22.15
CA TRP A 136 -25.78 -2.30 -22.48
C TRP A 136 -24.37 -1.83 -22.04
N ALA A 137 -24.23 -0.58 -21.57
CA ALA A 137 -22.98 0.03 -21.12
C ALA A 137 -23.13 0.70 -19.74
N LYS A 138 -23.73 -0.02 -18.78
CA LYS A 138 -23.85 0.42 -17.37
C LYS A 138 -22.52 0.54 -16.63
N TYR A 139 -21.45 -0.03 -17.19
CA TYR A 139 -20.14 -0.09 -16.57
C TYR A 139 -19.05 0.33 -17.55
N ALA A 140 -18.07 1.08 -17.04
CA ALA A 140 -16.83 1.39 -17.72
C ALA A 140 -15.66 0.73 -16.99
N TYR A 141 -14.70 0.24 -17.77
CA TYR A 141 -13.46 -0.37 -17.27
C TYR A 141 -12.29 0.40 -17.88
N PRO A 142 -11.74 1.41 -17.19
CA PRO A 142 -10.54 2.08 -17.65
C PRO A 142 -9.44 1.06 -17.94
N GLN A 143 -8.77 1.22 -19.08
CA GLN A 143 -7.61 0.42 -19.46
C GLN A 143 -6.49 1.39 -19.84
N PRO A 144 -5.39 1.47 -19.07
CA PRO A 144 -5.17 0.82 -17.78
C PRO A 144 -6.13 1.25 -16.63
N PRO A 145 -6.26 0.46 -15.53
CA PRO A 145 -7.29 0.63 -14.50
C PRO A 145 -7.28 1.98 -13.77
N LEU A 146 -6.11 2.59 -13.64
CA LEU A 146 -5.87 3.85 -12.94
C LEU A 146 -5.51 4.99 -13.91
N ASN A 147 -5.87 4.85 -15.18
CA ASN A 147 -5.60 5.86 -16.20
C ASN A 147 -6.65 6.99 -16.23
N PHE A 148 -6.83 7.65 -15.10
CA PHE A 148 -7.67 8.83 -14.91
C PHE A 148 -6.93 9.86 -14.05
N ALA A 149 -7.42 11.09 -13.93
CA ALA A 149 -6.83 12.09 -13.03
C ALA A 149 -7.92 12.90 -12.35
N PHE A 150 -7.63 13.38 -11.15
CA PHE A 150 -8.51 14.33 -10.48
C PHE A 150 -8.16 15.76 -10.85
N SER A 151 -9.19 16.55 -11.11
CA SER A 151 -9.08 17.99 -11.23
C SER A 151 -10.04 18.67 -10.26
N ARG A 152 -9.66 19.86 -9.80
CA ARG A 152 -10.51 20.74 -9.00
C ARG A 152 -10.41 22.13 -9.60
N ASN A 153 -11.55 22.73 -9.92
CA ASN A 153 -11.62 24.03 -10.59
C ASN A 153 -10.83 24.09 -11.93
N GLY A 154 -10.80 22.98 -12.67
CA GLY A 154 -10.07 22.89 -13.96
C GLY A 154 -8.56 22.66 -13.83
N GLU A 155 -8.00 22.70 -12.62
CA GLU A 155 -6.59 22.43 -12.36
C GLU A 155 -6.37 21.03 -11.82
N ARG A 156 -5.18 20.48 -12.05
CA ARG A 156 -4.81 19.16 -11.55
C ARG A 156 -4.81 19.17 -10.02
N TYR A 157 -5.51 18.22 -9.40
CA TYR A 157 -5.57 18.12 -7.95
C TYR A 157 -4.25 17.57 -7.39
N HIS A 158 -3.65 18.23 -6.41
CA HIS A 158 -2.33 17.85 -5.88
C HIS A 158 -2.37 17.23 -4.48
N PHE A 159 -3.57 16.82 -4.04
CA PHE A 159 -3.83 16.25 -2.72
C PHE A 159 -3.32 17.10 -1.54
N ASN A 160 -3.21 18.42 -1.72
CA ASN A 160 -2.65 19.30 -0.68
C ASN A 160 -3.51 19.27 0.59
N GLU A 161 -4.84 19.20 0.46
CA GLU A 161 -5.75 19.12 1.62
C GLU A 161 -5.57 17.80 2.38
N GLU A 162 -5.27 16.69 1.69
CA GLU A 162 -4.96 15.41 2.30
C GLU A 162 -3.61 15.46 2.99
N LEU A 163 -2.59 16.04 2.34
CA LEU A 163 -1.29 16.25 2.95
C LEU A 163 -1.42 17.14 4.20
N GLU A 164 -2.21 18.21 4.13
CA GLU A 164 -2.54 19.07 5.27
C GLU A 164 -3.37 18.33 6.32
N TRP A 165 -4.30 17.44 5.94
CA TRP A 165 -5.06 16.63 6.89
C TRP A 165 -4.17 15.66 7.64
N ILE A 166 -3.22 15.02 6.94
CA ILE A 166 -2.18 14.20 7.56
C ILE A 166 -1.43 15.10 8.55
N VAL A 167 -1.07 16.33 8.16
CA VAL A 167 -0.34 17.28 9.02
C VAL A 167 -1.17 17.77 10.19
N ASN A 168 -2.47 18.02 10.05
CA ASN A 168 -3.31 18.68 11.05
C ASN A 168 -4.00 17.69 12.00
N THR A 169 -4.43 16.53 11.51
CA THR A 169 -5.06 15.48 12.33
C THR A 169 -4.06 14.80 13.24
N HIS A 170 -2.79 14.81 12.82
CA HIS A 170 -1.72 14.29 13.62
C HIS A 170 -0.95 15.45 14.33
N ASN A 171 -0.79 16.66 13.78
CA ASN A 171 0.39 17.55 13.89
C ASN A 171 1.52 17.06 12.96
N ALA A 172 2.25 17.98 12.31
CA ALA A 172 3.41 17.62 11.49
C ALA A 172 4.39 16.72 12.26
N ASP A 173 4.64 17.08 13.51
CA ASP A 173 5.42 16.31 14.48
C ASP A 173 4.86 14.92 14.78
N SER A 174 3.59 14.68 14.51
CA SER A 174 2.90 13.43 14.77
C SER A 174 2.69 12.55 13.54
N ILE A 175 2.64 13.08 12.32
CA ILE A 175 2.86 12.22 11.13
C ILE A 175 4.29 11.72 11.21
N LEU A 176 5.20 12.66 11.49
CA LEU A 176 6.58 12.38 11.77
C LEU A 176 6.68 11.32 12.87
N LYS A 177 6.03 11.52 14.02
CA LYS A 177 5.95 10.52 15.09
C LYS A 177 5.31 9.22 14.63
N HIS A 178 4.27 9.23 13.80
CA HIS A 178 3.57 8.03 13.36
C HIS A 178 4.40 7.20 12.37
N VAL A 179 5.02 7.85 11.38
CA VAL A 179 5.94 7.22 10.42
C VAL A 179 7.22 6.80 11.13
N LYS A 180 7.78 7.65 12.00
CA LYS A 180 8.88 7.26 12.92
C LYS A 180 8.45 6.06 13.76
N ASP A 181 7.24 6.08 14.30
CA ASP A 181 6.78 5.04 15.20
C ASP A 181 6.63 3.72 14.46
N LEU A 182 6.12 3.75 13.23
CA LEU A 182 6.01 2.59 12.34
C LEU A 182 7.39 2.07 11.90
N ALA A 183 8.30 2.96 11.49
CA ALA A 183 9.67 2.61 11.11
C ALA A 183 10.44 2.02 12.31
N ASN A 184 10.38 2.68 13.47
CA ASN A 184 10.98 2.23 14.71
C ASN A 184 10.21 1.09 15.36
N ARG A 185 8.99 0.74 14.93
CA ARG A 185 8.25 -0.41 15.48
C ARG A 185 9.01 -1.69 15.23
N ARG A 186 9.66 -1.79 14.06
CA ARG A 186 10.53 -2.89 13.70
C ARG A 186 11.70 -3.04 14.67
N ASN A 187 12.40 -1.95 14.95
CA ASN A 187 13.55 -1.93 15.86
C ASN A 187 13.12 -2.19 17.30
N ARG A 188 12.03 -1.54 17.75
CA ARG A 188 11.47 -1.75 19.08
C ARG A 188 11.01 -3.19 19.28
N LEU A 189 10.51 -3.90 18.27
CA LEU A 189 10.09 -5.31 18.45
C LEU A 189 11.27 -6.28 18.66
N LEU A 190 12.46 -5.97 18.13
CA LEU A 190 13.61 -6.89 18.17
C LEU A 190 14.66 -6.50 19.20
N TYR A 191 14.81 -5.22 19.50
CA TYR A 191 15.87 -4.72 20.35
C TYR A 191 15.33 -4.22 21.67
N ALA A 192 16.03 -4.58 22.75
CA ALA A 192 15.78 -4.00 24.07
C ALA A 192 16.05 -2.49 24.00
N SER A 193 15.10 -1.69 24.46
CA SER A 193 15.34 -0.26 24.71
C SER A 193 15.93 -0.09 26.11
N ALA A 194 16.34 1.14 26.45
CA ALA A 194 16.71 1.50 27.81
C ALA A 194 15.59 1.24 28.84
N GLU A 195 14.35 1.06 28.37
CA GLU A 195 13.14 0.81 29.16
C GLU A 195 12.85 -0.70 29.33
N GLY A 196 13.66 -1.57 28.75
CA GLY A 196 13.59 -3.04 28.89
C GLY A 196 13.15 -3.79 27.63
N VAL A 197 12.78 -5.06 27.79
CA VAL A 197 12.23 -5.89 26.70
C VAL A 197 10.77 -5.50 26.46
N PRO A 198 10.40 -5.06 25.25
CA PRO A 198 9.03 -4.67 24.95
C PRO A 198 8.09 -5.87 25.05
N LYS A 199 7.01 -5.70 25.82
CA LYS A 199 5.97 -6.72 25.94
C LYS A 199 5.00 -6.58 24.76
N VAL A 200 5.03 -7.52 23.82
CA VAL A 200 4.16 -7.54 22.62
C VAL A 200 2.78 -8.14 22.90
N VAL A 201 2.46 -8.36 24.19
CA VAL A 201 1.29 -9.08 24.71
C VAL A 201 -0.06 -8.54 24.17
N GLU A 202 -0.11 -7.30 23.67
CA GLU A 202 -1.34 -6.68 23.17
C GLU A 202 -1.60 -6.79 21.66
N LEU A 203 -0.67 -7.29 20.84
CA LEU A 203 -0.86 -7.22 19.38
C LEU A 203 -1.88 -8.24 18.84
N GLY A 204 -1.94 -9.46 19.38
CA GLY A 204 -2.98 -10.46 19.08
C GLY A 204 -3.21 -10.79 17.58
N ASP A 205 -4.16 -11.69 17.32
CA ASP A 205 -4.47 -12.12 15.94
C ASP A 205 -4.99 -10.96 15.08
N ARG A 206 -5.68 -9.97 15.67
CA ARG A 206 -6.22 -8.80 14.96
C ARG A 206 -5.13 -7.96 14.28
N PHE A 207 -3.97 -7.77 14.93
CA PHE A 207 -2.87 -7.03 14.33
C PHE A 207 -2.32 -7.74 13.08
N LEU A 208 -2.14 -9.05 13.16
CA LEU A 208 -1.65 -9.85 12.03
C LEU A 208 -2.66 -9.89 10.87
N LEU A 209 -3.95 -10.01 11.16
CA LEU A 209 -5.01 -9.95 10.15
C LEU A 209 -5.08 -8.58 9.47
N ASN A 210 -4.96 -7.48 10.23
CA ASN A 210 -4.86 -6.14 9.67
C ASN A 210 -3.66 -6.00 8.73
N ASN A 211 -2.48 -6.49 9.14
CA ASN A 211 -1.27 -6.52 8.31
C ASN A 211 -1.43 -7.36 7.03
N ARG A 212 -2.11 -8.51 7.12
CA ARG A 212 -2.52 -9.28 5.93
C ARG A 212 -3.35 -8.43 4.98
N ASP A 213 -4.38 -7.75 5.48
CA ASP A 213 -5.32 -7.01 4.63
C ASP A 213 -4.62 -5.85 3.90
N ILE A 214 -3.70 -5.16 4.57
CA ILE A 214 -2.87 -4.10 3.93
C ILE A 214 -1.95 -4.69 2.87
N VAL A 215 -1.30 -5.82 3.15
CA VAL A 215 -0.46 -6.50 2.15
C VAL A 215 -1.27 -6.77 0.90
N PHE A 216 -2.46 -7.35 1.02
CA PHE A 216 -3.30 -7.62 -0.14
C PHE A 216 -3.85 -6.35 -0.81
N GLN A 217 -4.14 -5.29 -0.07
CA GLN A 217 -4.48 -3.99 -0.66
C GLN A 217 -3.31 -3.43 -1.49
N HIS A 218 -2.08 -3.51 -0.99
CA HIS A 218 -0.88 -3.09 -1.72
C HIS A 218 -0.61 -3.98 -2.93
N LEU A 219 -0.85 -5.28 -2.83
CA LEU A 219 -0.75 -6.20 -3.97
C LEU A 219 -1.81 -5.89 -5.04
N CYS A 220 -3.04 -5.48 -4.68
CA CYS A 220 -4.01 -4.99 -5.66
C CYS A 220 -3.49 -3.75 -6.38
N ILE A 221 -2.91 -2.78 -5.66
CA ILE A 221 -2.29 -1.59 -6.28
C ILE A 221 -1.16 -2.00 -7.23
N TYR A 222 -0.27 -2.87 -6.77
CA TYR A 222 0.81 -3.42 -7.60
C TYR A 222 0.27 -4.06 -8.88
N LEU A 223 -0.76 -4.91 -8.78
CA LEU A 223 -1.38 -5.59 -9.92
C LEU A 223 -2.20 -4.67 -10.84
N MET A 224 -2.62 -3.50 -10.37
CA MET A 224 -3.23 -2.47 -11.22
C MET A 224 -2.18 -1.63 -11.96
N ILE A 225 -0.90 -1.68 -11.56
CA ILE A 225 0.19 -0.89 -12.17
C ILE A 225 1.06 -1.78 -13.05
N ASP A 226 1.64 -2.84 -12.48
CA ASP A 226 2.75 -3.58 -13.07
C ASP A 226 2.44 -4.30 -14.38
N PRO A 227 1.25 -4.92 -14.55
CA PRO A 227 0.90 -5.55 -15.82
C PRO A 227 0.74 -4.57 -16.99
N TYR A 228 0.66 -3.26 -16.72
CA TYR A 228 0.37 -2.24 -17.73
C TYR A 228 1.64 -1.42 -18.03
N PRO A 229 2.18 -1.48 -19.27
CA PRO A 229 3.39 -0.73 -19.63
C PRO A 229 3.17 0.78 -19.72
N GLU A 230 1.93 1.24 -19.91
CA GLU A 230 1.59 2.64 -20.00
C GLU A 230 1.60 3.31 -18.61
N LYS A 231 2.13 4.54 -18.57
CA LYS A 231 2.04 5.37 -17.36
C LYS A 231 0.60 5.83 -17.17
N GLN A 232 0.07 5.56 -15.99
CA GLN A 232 -1.31 5.86 -15.63
C GLN A 232 -1.37 7.22 -14.94
N LEU A 233 -2.28 8.08 -15.39
CA LEU A 233 -2.36 9.49 -14.95
C LEU A 233 -2.53 9.62 -13.43
N PHE A 234 -3.36 8.78 -12.81
CA PHE A 234 -3.65 8.82 -11.39
C PHE A 234 -2.42 8.44 -10.57
N ILE A 235 -1.68 7.44 -11.05
CA ILE A 235 -0.44 6.98 -10.42
C ILE A 235 0.62 8.07 -10.49
N GLN A 236 0.77 8.73 -11.64
CA GLN A 236 1.70 9.86 -11.77
C GLN A 236 1.32 11.01 -10.82
N GLN A 237 0.04 11.35 -10.72
CA GLN A 237 -0.49 12.40 -9.82
C GLN A 237 -0.24 12.06 -8.34
N THR A 238 -0.46 10.80 -7.99
CA THR A 238 -0.28 10.27 -6.64
C THR A 238 1.19 10.21 -6.27
N LEU A 239 2.07 9.77 -7.18
CA LEU A 239 3.52 9.73 -6.96
C LEU A 239 4.10 11.13 -6.71
N GLU A 240 3.73 12.12 -7.51
CA GLU A 240 4.19 13.51 -7.32
C GLU A 240 3.84 14.02 -5.91
N SER A 241 2.63 13.74 -5.45
CA SER A 241 2.14 14.18 -4.15
C SER A 241 2.78 13.40 -3.00
N PHE A 242 3.02 12.10 -3.20
CA PHE A 242 3.76 11.27 -2.26
C PHE A 242 5.20 11.76 -2.09
N LEU A 243 5.90 12.07 -3.18
CA LEU A 243 7.26 12.61 -3.13
C LEU A 243 7.33 13.96 -2.41
N LYS A 244 6.33 14.83 -2.58
CA LYS A 244 6.21 16.08 -1.80
C LYS A 244 6.09 15.79 -0.30
N MET A 245 5.26 14.81 0.07
CA MET A 245 5.11 14.39 1.47
C MET A 245 6.42 13.85 2.04
N LEU A 246 7.15 13.03 1.28
CA LEU A 246 8.41 12.45 1.72
C LEU A 246 9.47 13.52 2.04
N ASN A 247 9.48 14.64 1.30
CA ASN A 247 10.40 15.76 1.59
C ASN A 247 10.13 16.45 2.94
N LEU A 248 8.96 16.23 3.55
CA LEU A 248 8.62 16.71 4.89
C LEU A 248 9.00 15.72 6.00
N LEU A 249 9.37 14.50 5.62
CA LEU A 249 9.80 13.44 6.53
C LEU A 249 11.33 13.42 6.60
N PRO A 250 11.90 13.04 7.74
CA PRO A 250 13.34 13.01 7.90
C PRO A 250 13.87 11.66 7.41
N ASP A 251 15.16 11.60 7.12
CA ASP A 251 15.79 10.38 6.62
C ASP A 251 15.90 9.29 7.70
N ASP A 252 15.99 8.02 7.29
CA ASP A 252 16.11 6.85 8.19
C ASP A 252 17.18 7.06 9.29
N ALA A 253 18.33 7.65 8.95
CA ALA A 253 19.43 7.89 9.90
C ALA A 253 19.05 8.81 11.06
N SER A 254 18.09 9.71 10.88
CA SER A 254 17.59 10.58 11.94
C SER A 254 16.60 9.89 12.88
N ILE A 255 16.04 8.76 12.45
CA ILE A 255 14.99 8.01 13.15
C ILE A 255 15.62 6.88 13.98
N GLU A 256 16.72 6.29 13.51
CA GLU A 256 17.48 5.27 14.24
C GLU A 256 18.24 5.84 15.46
N ASN A 257 18.55 7.14 15.45
CA ASN A 257 19.31 7.82 16.51
C ASN A 257 18.41 8.52 17.56
N ALA A 258 17.09 8.31 17.52
CA ALA A 258 16.10 8.93 18.40
C ALA A 258 15.34 7.86 19.21
#